data_AF-A0AAD2FFN5-F1
#
_entry.id   AF-A0AAD2FFN5-F1
#
_cell.length_a   1.000
_cell.length_b   1.000
_cell.length_c   1.000
_cell.angle_alpha   90.00
_cell.angle_beta   90.00
_cell.angle_gamma   90.00
#
_symmetry.space_group_name_H-M   'P 1'
#
loop_
_entity.id
_entity.type
_entity.pdbx_description
1 polymer ?
#
loop_
_entity_poly.entity_id
_entity_poly.type
_entity_poly.pdbx_seq_one_letter_code
_entity_poly.pdbx_strand_id
1 'polypeptide(L)'
;MTCSFLLGGQLGILSNLLGQSAEEMLRLYEYSQGTYNRRTMEVETNDPGVVTIRSFTLDDPPPLKLRRDVGVPRLQDTAGFWKRVNKESPEKVRRRIENVKHLTTIQKSLLLEQYDQYQATANQESASNKDSVRNQGKESILPHSKPDADLVGNRNVTIQPLFSWEKIAIETRACQTPHRGIPKHCCPGSYSAGGRLLFFEGVCNSTEPYEIVQEYAMEYLKKPYLARDKDDECDACSIVETLMELNLTLSFVGDSLTRQSNAGLECELLRRGYMVRSKKSSVTKREGCSWRDCIGEWMVFTVTNPTNMKTATFNHFGMYRPDPSNLDLKEIILPHSDIVIFDHGLHWKPKEQARFAEAMTRYLQGFQDANLTMLAWRETSAQHIDSDGGHYGLEAKSKNCVPIHPDHQAGYRMPIMQQAAENAGLQWRSLAEPDFSAQDKETNEIVFLPFRDYTVPLHYLHPNECTHYCHTPYLWLPLWRSLRIALDRAVAPASHDN
;
A
#
# COMPACT_ATOMS: atom_id res chain seq x y z
N MET A 1 44.02 35.30 -6.66
CA MET A 1 43.16 35.23 -7.85
C MET A 1 41.77 34.85 -7.40
N THR A 2 40.87 35.82 -7.36
CA THR A 2 39.46 35.66 -7.00
C THR A 2 38.67 35.29 -8.26
N CYS A 3 37.97 34.15 -8.24
CA CYS A 3 36.97 33.78 -9.23
C CYS A 3 35.61 33.72 -8.52
N SER A 4 34.83 34.79 -8.65
CA SER A 4 33.43 34.86 -8.21
C SER A 4 32.54 34.35 -9.35
N PHE A 5 31.82 33.24 -9.14
CA PHE A 5 30.77 32.80 -10.05
C PHE A 5 29.40 33.28 -9.55
N LEU A 6 28.71 34.03 -10.41
CA LEU A 6 27.34 34.52 -10.26
C LEU A 6 26.34 33.36 -10.34
N LEU A 7 25.79 32.95 -9.20
CA LEU A 7 24.65 32.00 -9.11
C LEU A 7 23.33 32.69 -8.71
N GLY A 8 23.34 34.01 -8.47
CA GLY A 8 22.13 34.77 -8.10
C GLY A 8 21.12 35.00 -9.23
N GLY A 9 21.53 34.84 -10.51
CA GLY A 9 20.67 35.16 -11.65
C GLY A 9 19.64 34.10 -12.02
N GLN A 10 19.86 32.82 -11.68
CA GLN A 10 18.99 31.74 -12.15
C GLN A 10 17.80 31.44 -11.24
N LEU A 11 17.86 31.79 -9.95
CA LEU A 11 16.75 31.59 -9.02
C LEU A 11 15.69 32.71 -9.11
N GLY A 12 16.09 33.95 -9.43
CA GLY A 12 15.15 35.07 -9.63
C GLY A 12 14.28 34.96 -10.90
N ILE A 13 14.71 34.18 -11.90
CA ILE A 13 13.94 33.94 -13.12
C ILE A 13 12.86 32.86 -12.90
N LEU A 14 13.09 31.91 -12.00
CA LEU A 14 12.14 30.83 -11.69
C LEU A 14 11.02 31.28 -10.74
N SER A 15 11.26 32.21 -9.80
CA SER A 15 10.20 32.69 -8.89
C SER A 15 9.14 33.53 -9.62
N ASN A 16 9.54 34.31 -10.64
CA ASN A 16 8.60 35.11 -11.45
C ASN A 16 7.75 34.28 -12.42
N LEU A 17 8.17 33.05 -12.74
CA LEU A 17 7.44 32.16 -13.64
C LEU A 17 6.45 31.23 -12.92
N LEU A 18 6.61 31.04 -11.60
CA LEU A 18 5.83 30.07 -10.82
C LEU A 18 5.03 30.69 -9.67
N GLY A 19 5.21 31.99 -9.37
CA GLY A 19 4.43 32.70 -8.35
C GLY A 19 4.59 32.17 -6.93
N GLN A 20 5.70 31.50 -6.63
CA GLN A 20 6.00 30.94 -5.30
C GLN A 20 7.20 31.63 -4.66
N SER A 21 7.23 31.67 -3.33
CA SER A 21 8.30 32.32 -2.57
C SER A 21 9.60 31.51 -2.66
N ALA A 22 10.75 32.19 -2.53
CA ALA A 22 12.06 31.54 -2.56
C ALA A 22 12.23 30.49 -1.44
N GLU A 23 11.47 30.64 -0.34
CA GLU A 23 11.45 29.73 0.81
C GLU A 23 10.71 28.42 0.48
N GLU A 24 9.66 28.47 -0.34
CA GLU A 24 8.92 27.29 -0.83
C GLU A 24 9.74 26.47 -1.81
N MET A 25 10.49 27.13 -2.70
CA MET A 25 11.41 26.49 -3.64
C MET A 25 12.57 25.79 -2.91
N LEU A 26 13.05 26.37 -1.81
CA LEU A 26 14.10 25.77 -0.98
C LEU A 26 13.59 24.50 -0.27
N ARG A 27 12.36 24.51 0.26
CA ARG A 27 11.74 23.33 0.88
C ARG A 27 11.55 22.19 -0.11
N LEU A 28 11.13 22.49 -1.34
CA LEU A 28 10.99 21.47 -2.40
C LEU A 28 12.35 20.87 -2.81
N TYR A 29 13.41 21.68 -2.78
CA TYR A 29 14.77 21.23 -3.07
C TYR A 29 15.33 20.36 -1.93
N GLU A 30 15.16 20.77 -0.67
CA GLU A 30 15.55 20.00 0.52
C GLU A 30 14.80 18.67 0.64
N TYR A 31 13.52 18.64 0.26
CA TYR A 31 12.72 17.43 0.22
C TYR A 31 13.22 16.42 -0.83
N SER A 32 13.88 16.87 -1.90
CA SER A 32 14.40 16.01 -2.96
C SER A 32 15.73 15.33 -2.64
N GLN A 33 16.46 15.82 -1.63
CA GLN A 33 17.79 15.33 -1.26
C GLN A 33 17.73 14.66 0.11
N GLY A 34 17.26 13.41 0.13
CA GLY A 34 17.19 12.56 1.32
C GLY A 34 18.48 12.63 2.15
N THR A 35 18.31 13.02 3.41
CA THR A 35 19.29 13.13 4.51
C THR A 35 20.65 12.45 4.28
N TYR A 36 21.70 13.23 4.02
CA TYR A 36 23.06 13.05 4.58
C TYR A 36 23.84 14.39 4.48
N ASN A 37 24.66 14.63 5.50
CA ASN A 37 25.56 15.78 5.78
C ASN A 37 24.95 16.95 6.57
N ARG A 38 25.59 17.20 7.72
CA ARG A 38 25.39 18.37 8.58
C ARG A 38 25.81 19.60 7.77
N ARG A 39 24.95 20.62 7.70
CA ARG A 39 25.23 21.90 7.04
C ARG A 39 25.02 23.01 8.05
N THR A 40 25.92 23.98 8.07
CA THR A 40 25.75 25.24 8.79
C THR A 40 25.54 26.35 7.77
N MET A 41 24.46 27.10 7.93
CA MET A 41 24.13 28.28 7.13
C MET A 41 23.98 29.47 8.07
N GLU A 42 24.74 30.53 7.81
CA GLU A 42 24.58 31.79 8.52
C GLU A 42 23.70 32.74 7.70
N VAL A 43 22.61 33.17 8.31
CA VAL A 43 21.61 34.05 7.70
C VAL A 43 21.55 35.34 8.50
N GLU A 44 21.52 36.47 7.80
CA GLU A 44 21.29 37.77 8.41
C GLU A 44 20.08 38.44 7.75
N THR A 45 19.19 38.98 8.59
CA THR A 45 18.01 39.74 8.17
C THR A 45 18.23 41.20 8.54
N ASN A 46 18.46 42.04 7.53
CA ASN A 46 18.74 43.45 7.74
C ASN A 46 17.51 44.35 7.49
N ASP A 47 16.43 43.81 6.91
CA ASP A 47 15.15 44.52 6.71
C ASP A 47 13.96 43.53 6.64
N PRO A 48 12.72 43.98 6.90
CA PRO A 48 11.53 43.14 6.79
C PRO A 48 11.34 42.65 5.35
N GLY A 49 11.52 41.35 5.14
CA GLY A 49 11.28 40.70 3.85
C GLY A 49 12.52 40.46 2.98
N VAL A 50 13.73 40.82 3.45
CA VAL A 50 14.98 40.53 2.73
C VAL A 50 15.89 39.66 3.59
N VAL A 51 16.08 38.42 3.15
CA VAL A 51 16.96 37.44 3.77
C VAL A 51 18.26 37.37 2.97
N THR A 52 19.40 37.67 3.60
CA THR A 52 20.71 37.57 2.95
C THR A 52 21.49 36.39 3.55
N ILE A 53 21.92 35.45 2.71
CA ILE A 53 22.75 34.32 3.12
C ILE A 53 24.22 34.76 3.07
N ARG A 54 24.91 34.76 4.22
CA ARG A 54 26.29 35.26 4.32
C ARG A 54 27.34 34.22 3.94
N SER A 55 27.14 32.95 4.30
CA SER A 55 28.08 31.88 3.99
C SER A 55 27.38 30.51 3.92
N PHE A 56 27.95 29.62 3.12
CA PHE A 56 27.50 28.24 2.95
C PHE A 56 28.72 27.34 2.74
N THR A 57 28.89 26.34 3.60
CA THR A 57 30.05 25.43 3.55
C THR A 57 29.58 23.98 3.37
N LEU A 58 30.24 23.25 2.48
CA LEU A 58 30.06 21.80 2.27
C LEU A 58 31.37 21.09 2.65
N ASP A 59 31.27 20.01 3.42
CA ASP A 59 32.41 19.12 3.67
C ASP A 59 32.69 18.25 2.44
N ASP A 60 33.94 18.24 1.97
CA ASP A 60 34.39 17.45 0.80
C ASP A 60 34.47 15.94 1.11
N PRO A 61 33.96 15.05 0.24
CA PRO A 61 34.25 13.61 0.30
C PRO A 61 35.61 13.28 -0.36
N PRO A 62 36.27 12.15 0.01
CA PRO A 62 37.58 11.79 -0.53
C PRO A 62 37.50 11.32 -2.00
N PRO A 63 38.58 11.47 -2.80
CA PRO A 63 38.53 11.26 -4.24
C PRO A 63 38.55 9.77 -4.63
N LEU A 64 37.52 9.33 -5.35
CA LEU A 64 37.51 8.05 -6.07
C LEU A 64 38.09 8.24 -7.48
N LYS A 65 39.19 7.54 -7.78
CA LYS A 65 39.78 7.45 -9.12
C LYS A 65 38.89 6.58 -10.03
N LEU A 66 38.34 7.18 -11.09
CA LEU A 66 37.66 6.48 -12.17
C LEU A 66 38.57 6.36 -13.40
N ARG A 67 38.88 5.11 -13.79
CA ARG A 67 39.41 4.77 -15.12
C ARG A 67 38.27 4.89 -16.14
N ARG A 68 38.52 5.65 -17.21
CA ARG A 68 37.74 5.61 -18.46
C ARG A 68 38.13 4.35 -19.22
N ASP A 69 37.16 3.64 -19.79
CA ASP A 69 37.14 3.37 -21.24
C ASP A 69 35.85 2.65 -21.70
N VAL A 70 35.50 2.98 -22.95
CA VAL A 70 34.52 2.39 -23.90
C VAL A 70 33.02 2.66 -23.68
N GLY A 71 32.47 3.48 -24.58
CA GLY A 71 31.08 3.92 -24.60
C GLY A 71 30.11 3.03 -25.36
N VAL A 72 28.86 3.03 -24.88
CA VAL A 72 27.64 2.65 -25.59
C VAL A 72 26.65 3.80 -25.39
N PRO A 73 25.95 4.31 -26.42
CA PRO A 73 24.98 5.39 -26.23
C PRO A 73 23.77 4.88 -25.42
N ARG A 74 23.48 5.55 -24.30
CA ARG A 74 22.26 5.29 -23.49
C ARG A 74 21.03 5.87 -24.20
N LEU A 75 20.10 4.99 -24.57
CA LEU A 75 18.70 5.33 -24.84
C LEU A 75 18.01 5.67 -23.51
N GLN A 76 18.02 6.94 -23.09
CA GLN A 76 17.36 7.38 -21.84
C GLN A 76 16.45 8.62 -21.99
N ASP A 77 16.13 9.08 -23.20
CA ASP A 77 15.14 10.17 -23.40
C ASP A 77 14.13 9.84 -24.51
N THR A 78 13.32 8.81 -24.29
CA THR A 78 12.20 8.45 -25.19
C THR A 78 11.07 9.49 -25.11
N ALA A 79 10.82 10.07 -23.94
CA ALA A 79 9.75 11.05 -23.75
C ALA A 79 10.02 12.37 -24.49
N GLY A 80 11.24 12.91 -24.44
CA GLY A 80 11.64 14.09 -25.19
C GLY A 80 11.72 13.84 -26.70
N PHE A 81 12.09 12.62 -27.11
CA PHE A 81 12.07 12.20 -28.52
C PHE A 81 10.64 12.26 -29.11
N TRP A 82 9.67 11.61 -28.48
CA TRP A 82 8.29 11.57 -28.99
C TRP A 82 7.61 12.94 -28.97
N LYS A 83 7.90 13.78 -27.98
CA LYS A 83 7.36 15.15 -27.91
C LYS A 83 7.86 16.06 -29.03
N ARG A 84 9.09 15.83 -29.54
CA ARG A 84 9.65 16.54 -30.71
C ARG A 84 9.08 16.00 -32.02
N VAL A 85 8.80 14.70 -32.07
CA VAL A 85 8.21 13.99 -33.22
C VAL A 85 6.79 14.47 -33.55
N ASN A 86 5.99 14.88 -32.55
CA ASN A 86 4.62 15.39 -32.77
C ASN A 86 4.49 16.70 -33.55
N LYS A 87 5.60 17.39 -33.83
CA LYS A 87 5.60 18.63 -34.63
C LYS A 87 5.98 18.40 -36.10
N GLU A 88 6.32 17.16 -36.46
CA GLU A 88 6.72 16.79 -37.83
C GLU A 88 5.66 15.90 -38.48
N SER A 89 5.55 15.92 -39.81
CA SER A 89 4.62 15.03 -40.52
C SER A 89 5.06 13.57 -40.39
N PRO A 90 4.13 12.60 -40.38
CA PRO A 90 4.46 11.18 -40.27
C PRO A 90 5.51 10.68 -41.27
N GLU A 91 5.45 11.17 -42.51
CA GLU A 91 6.37 10.82 -43.59
C GLU A 91 7.79 11.36 -43.35
N LYS A 92 7.92 12.46 -42.60
CA LYS A 92 9.22 13.07 -42.26
C LYS A 92 9.91 12.30 -41.13
N VAL A 93 9.12 11.84 -40.16
CA VAL A 93 9.60 11.03 -39.02
C VAL A 93 10.04 9.65 -39.50
N ARG A 94 9.23 8.98 -40.33
CA ARG A 94 9.59 7.69 -40.93
C ARG A 94 10.88 7.77 -41.76
N ARG A 95 11.00 8.79 -42.62
CA ARG A 95 12.24 9.04 -43.38
C ARG A 95 13.44 9.29 -42.49
N ARG A 96 13.28 9.92 -41.32
CA ARG A 96 14.38 10.09 -40.36
C ARG A 96 14.83 8.76 -39.76
N ILE A 97 13.89 7.91 -39.34
CA ILE A 97 14.19 6.58 -38.79
C ILE A 97 14.93 5.73 -39.84
N GLU A 98 14.46 5.73 -41.08
CA GLU A 98 15.08 5.01 -42.20
C GLU A 98 16.51 5.50 -42.51
N ASN A 99 16.77 6.80 -42.37
CA ASN A 99 18.06 7.42 -42.71
C ASN A 99 19.08 7.43 -41.56
N VAL A 100 18.78 6.88 -40.38
CA VAL A 100 19.76 6.78 -39.30
C VAL A 100 20.85 5.76 -39.66
N LYS A 101 22.06 6.24 -39.94
CA LYS A 101 23.17 5.41 -40.46
C LYS A 101 23.68 4.33 -39.48
N HIS A 102 23.45 4.49 -38.19
CA HIS A 102 23.98 3.60 -37.14
C HIS A 102 22.96 2.59 -36.61
N LEU A 103 21.73 2.58 -37.13
CA LEU A 103 20.74 1.57 -36.77
C LEU A 103 20.78 0.40 -37.76
N THR A 104 20.67 -0.82 -37.24
CA THR A 104 20.49 -2.01 -38.06
C THR A 104 19.09 -2.01 -38.70
N THR A 105 18.89 -2.81 -39.75
CA THR A 105 17.58 -2.97 -40.40
C THR A 105 16.50 -3.40 -39.41
N ILE A 106 16.83 -4.31 -38.48
CA ILE A 106 15.91 -4.79 -37.44
C ILE A 106 15.53 -3.66 -36.48
N GLN A 107 16.50 -2.85 -36.03
CA GLN A 107 16.24 -1.71 -35.15
C GLN A 107 15.38 -0.63 -35.81
N LYS A 108 15.59 -0.37 -37.10
CA LYS A 108 14.75 0.55 -37.87
C LYS A 108 13.32 0.05 -37.98
N SER A 109 13.14 -1.24 -38.27
CA SER A 109 11.81 -1.87 -38.33
C SER A 109 11.05 -1.74 -37.01
N LEU A 110 11.71 -2.03 -35.88
CA LEU A 110 11.10 -1.96 -34.56
C LEU A 110 10.69 -0.53 -34.18
N LEU A 111 11.52 0.47 -34.51
CA LEU A 111 11.19 1.88 -34.27
C LEU A 111 10.05 2.39 -35.15
N LEU A 112 9.96 1.90 -36.39
CA LEU A 112 8.84 2.22 -37.28
C LEU A 112 7.53 1.62 -36.74
N GLU A 113 7.55 0.38 -36.26
CA GLU A 113 6.39 -0.28 -35.66
C GLU A 113 5.91 0.46 -34.39
N GLN A 114 6.82 0.83 -33.50
CA GLN A 114 6.49 1.65 -32.31
C GLN A 114 5.91 3.01 -32.69
N TYR A 115 6.42 3.65 -33.74
CA TYR A 115 5.89 4.92 -34.21
C TYR A 115 4.47 4.79 -34.79
N ASP A 116 4.20 3.70 -35.52
CA ASP A 116 2.89 3.45 -36.11
C ASP A 116 1.83 3.16 -35.04
N GLN A 117 2.19 2.38 -34.01
CA GLN A 117 1.34 2.17 -32.83
C GLN A 117 1.02 3.50 -32.12
N TYR A 118 2.03 4.36 -31.95
CA TYR A 118 1.85 5.68 -31.35
C TYR A 118 0.87 6.57 -32.16
N GLN A 119 1.00 6.59 -33.49
CA GLN A 119 0.10 7.36 -34.36
C GLN A 119 -1.34 6.82 -34.33
N ALA A 120 -1.52 5.49 -34.25
CA ALA A 120 -2.84 4.87 -34.11
C ALA A 120 -3.55 5.36 -32.83
N THR A 121 -2.85 5.37 -31.70
CA THR A 121 -3.40 5.84 -30.42
C THR A 121 -3.71 7.35 -30.44
N ALA A 122 -2.82 8.17 -30.98
CA ALA A 122 -3.03 9.62 -31.08
C ALA A 122 -4.23 9.99 -31.98
N ASN A 123 -4.45 9.21 -33.05
CA ASN A 123 -5.60 9.39 -33.94
C ASN A 123 -6.92 8.97 -33.29
N GLN A 124 -6.92 7.93 -32.45
CA GLN A 124 -8.10 7.55 -31.65
C GLN A 124 -8.45 8.62 -30.61
N GLU A 125 -7.45 9.20 -29.94
CA GLU A 125 -7.68 10.27 -28.95
C GLU A 125 -8.23 11.55 -29.60
N SER A 126 -7.67 11.96 -30.74
CA SER A 126 -8.12 13.16 -31.46
C SER A 126 -9.51 13.02 -32.10
N ALA A 127 -9.91 11.81 -32.48
CA ALA A 127 -11.28 11.51 -32.91
C ALA A 127 -12.28 11.62 -31.75
N SER A 128 -11.92 11.16 -30.54
CA SER A 128 -12.79 11.26 -29.37
C SER A 128 -12.94 12.68 -28.81
N ASN A 129 -11.94 13.54 -29.04
CA ASN A 129 -11.90 14.89 -28.47
C ASN A 129 -12.67 15.93 -29.29
N LYS A 130 -13.02 15.63 -30.56
CA LYS A 130 -13.81 16.56 -31.40
C LYS A 130 -15.28 16.65 -31.00
N ASP A 131 -15.82 15.66 -30.29
CA ASP A 131 -17.22 15.69 -29.80
C ASP A 131 -17.38 16.36 -28.42
N SER A 132 -16.27 16.73 -27.76
CA SER A 132 -16.26 17.20 -26.37
C SER A 132 -16.19 18.73 -26.22
N VAL A 133 -15.80 19.47 -27.26
CA VAL A 133 -15.57 20.92 -27.17
C VAL A 133 -16.84 21.72 -27.47
N ARG A 134 -17.88 21.52 -26.66
CA ARG A 134 -19.03 22.45 -26.59
C ARG A 134 -19.74 22.38 -25.23
N ASN A 135 -19.03 22.63 -24.14
CA ASN A 135 -19.55 23.16 -22.87
C ASN A 135 -18.42 23.22 -21.83
N GLN A 136 -17.90 24.42 -21.53
CA GLN A 136 -17.01 24.64 -20.40
C GLN A 136 -17.66 25.62 -19.42
N GLY A 137 -17.82 25.16 -18.18
CA GLY A 137 -18.31 25.97 -17.06
C GLY A 137 -19.12 25.16 -16.05
N LYS A 138 -18.54 24.09 -15.48
CA LYS A 138 -18.95 23.44 -14.21
C LYS A 138 -17.99 22.29 -13.89
N GLU A 139 -17.73 22.09 -12.59
CA GLU A 139 -16.91 20.99 -12.04
C GLU A 139 -17.17 19.68 -12.77
N SER A 140 -16.11 19.05 -13.28
CA SER A 140 -16.22 17.82 -14.06
C SER A 140 -16.51 16.63 -13.14
N ILE A 141 -17.79 16.40 -12.88
CA ILE A 141 -18.28 15.03 -12.68
C ILE A 141 -18.30 14.42 -14.08
N LEU A 142 -17.24 13.67 -14.42
CA LEU A 142 -17.19 12.90 -15.67
C LEU A 142 -18.39 11.95 -15.70
N PRO A 143 -19.10 11.83 -16.83
CA PRO A 143 -20.18 10.87 -16.96
C PRO A 143 -19.60 9.45 -16.82
N HIS A 144 -20.16 8.68 -15.89
CA HIS A 144 -19.87 7.26 -15.72
C HIS A 144 -20.24 6.52 -17.03
N SER A 145 -19.26 6.24 -17.87
CA SER A 145 -19.39 5.20 -18.87
C SER A 145 -19.70 3.91 -18.13
N LYS A 146 -20.77 3.20 -18.54
CA LYS A 146 -21.09 1.87 -17.98
C LYS A 146 -19.82 1.01 -18.02
N PRO A 147 -19.39 0.42 -16.89
CA PRO A 147 -18.28 -0.51 -16.91
C PRO A 147 -18.62 -1.66 -17.88
N ASP A 148 -17.65 -2.08 -18.71
CA ASP A 148 -17.86 -3.23 -19.60
C ASP A 148 -18.35 -4.42 -18.80
N ALA A 149 -19.37 -5.10 -19.32
CA ALA A 149 -20.02 -6.23 -18.66
C ALA A 149 -19.07 -7.40 -18.35
N ASP A 150 -17.93 -7.48 -19.05
CA ASP A 150 -16.89 -8.48 -18.84
C ASP A 150 -15.91 -8.16 -17.68
N LEU A 151 -16.07 -7.00 -17.02
CA LEU A 151 -15.07 -6.46 -16.09
C LEU A 151 -15.53 -6.33 -14.63
N VAL A 152 -16.81 -6.59 -14.34
CA VAL A 152 -17.30 -6.74 -12.96
C VAL A 152 -17.57 -8.21 -12.72
N GLY A 153 -16.67 -8.87 -12.00
CA GLY A 153 -16.88 -10.27 -11.64
C GLY A 153 -18.16 -10.44 -10.82
N ASN A 154 -18.76 -11.63 -10.92
CA ASN A 154 -19.94 -11.98 -10.13
C ASN A 154 -19.66 -11.70 -8.63
N ARG A 155 -20.51 -10.88 -8.00
CA ARG A 155 -20.39 -10.52 -6.57
C ARG A 155 -20.71 -11.71 -5.66
N ASN A 156 -21.46 -12.67 -6.19
CA ASN A 156 -21.90 -13.87 -5.50
C ASN A 156 -20.92 -15.04 -5.70
N VAL A 157 -19.65 -14.77 -5.94
CA VAL A 157 -18.61 -15.82 -5.92
C VAL A 157 -17.56 -15.40 -4.92
N THR A 158 -17.36 -16.18 -3.87
CA THR A 158 -16.33 -15.91 -2.84
C THR A 158 -14.98 -15.62 -3.48
N ILE A 159 -14.59 -16.41 -4.49
CA ILE A 159 -13.27 -16.37 -5.08
C ILE A 159 -13.39 -16.10 -6.58
N GLN A 160 -13.00 -14.90 -7.00
CA GLN A 160 -13.01 -14.57 -8.41
C GLN A 160 -11.74 -15.10 -9.10
N PRO A 161 -11.87 -15.74 -10.28
CA PRO A 161 -10.71 -16.05 -11.09
C PRO A 161 -10.06 -14.75 -11.57
N LEU A 162 -8.75 -14.74 -11.76
CA LEU A 162 -8.04 -13.57 -12.30
C LEU A 162 -8.75 -13.05 -13.57
N PHE A 163 -9.00 -11.75 -13.61
CA PHE A 163 -9.51 -11.08 -14.79
C PHE A 163 -8.48 -11.08 -15.91
N SER A 164 -8.92 -10.97 -17.17
CA SER A 164 -8.01 -10.98 -18.33
C SER A 164 -6.90 -9.95 -18.21
N TRP A 165 -7.20 -8.75 -17.69
CA TRP A 165 -6.21 -7.70 -17.51
C TRP A 165 -5.21 -7.99 -16.39
N GLU A 166 -5.60 -8.72 -15.35
CA GLU A 166 -4.70 -9.14 -14.28
C GLU A 166 -3.73 -10.20 -14.80
N LYS A 167 -4.23 -11.16 -15.57
CA LYS A 167 -3.38 -12.15 -16.26
C LYS A 167 -2.37 -11.45 -17.16
N ILE A 168 -2.83 -10.50 -17.98
CA ILE A 168 -1.95 -9.67 -18.82
C ILE A 168 -0.94 -8.91 -17.95
N ALA A 169 -1.35 -8.28 -16.85
CA ALA A 169 -0.44 -7.55 -15.98
C ALA A 169 0.67 -8.43 -15.39
N ILE A 170 0.35 -9.69 -15.04
CA ILE A 170 1.31 -10.67 -14.57
C ILE A 170 2.22 -11.14 -15.72
N GLU A 171 1.66 -11.50 -16.88
CA GLU A 171 2.38 -12.00 -18.05
C GLU A 171 3.33 -10.95 -18.65
N THR A 172 2.84 -9.73 -18.86
CA THR A 172 3.60 -8.63 -19.48
C THR A 172 4.39 -7.83 -18.47
N ARG A 173 4.22 -8.09 -17.17
CA ARG A 173 4.86 -7.36 -16.06
C ARG A 173 4.59 -5.85 -16.12
N ALA A 174 3.45 -5.48 -16.68
CA ALA A 174 3.08 -4.08 -16.89
C ALA A 174 1.68 -3.85 -16.31
N CYS A 175 1.58 -2.89 -15.40
CA CYS A 175 0.30 -2.48 -14.85
C CYS A 175 -0.46 -1.61 -15.88
N GLN A 176 -1.25 -2.28 -16.72
CA GLN A 176 -2.18 -1.65 -17.68
C GLN A 176 -3.60 -1.90 -17.18
N THR A 177 -4.04 -1.13 -16.17
CA THR A 177 -5.40 -1.28 -15.67
C THR A 177 -6.39 -0.80 -16.75
N PRO A 178 -7.41 -1.62 -17.10
CA PRO A 178 -8.36 -1.26 -18.15
C PRO A 178 -9.29 -0.11 -17.74
N HIS A 179 -9.31 0.24 -16.44
CA HIS A 179 -10.22 1.23 -15.88
C HIS A 179 -9.52 2.48 -15.36
N ARG A 180 -10.11 3.63 -15.70
CA ARG A 180 -9.95 4.89 -14.97
C ARG A 180 -10.54 4.70 -13.57
N GLY A 181 -9.76 4.16 -12.63
CA GLY A 181 -10.23 4.00 -11.25
C GLY A 181 -9.47 2.96 -10.43
N ILE A 182 -8.88 1.94 -11.05
CA ILE A 182 -8.03 0.99 -10.32
C ILE A 182 -6.62 1.60 -10.22
N PRO A 183 -6.14 1.91 -9.00
CA PRO A 183 -4.84 2.50 -8.80
C PRO A 183 -3.75 1.46 -9.08
N LYS A 184 -2.56 1.93 -9.47
CA LYS A 184 -1.46 1.04 -9.88
C LYS A 184 -1.04 0.05 -8.80
N HIS A 185 -1.21 0.40 -7.53
CA HIS A 185 -0.87 -0.50 -6.42
C HIS A 185 -1.81 -1.70 -6.27
N CYS A 186 -2.94 -1.70 -6.97
CA CYS A 186 -3.85 -2.85 -7.05
C CYS A 186 -3.54 -3.77 -8.23
N CYS A 187 -2.53 -3.46 -9.04
CA CYS A 187 -2.06 -4.41 -10.02
C CYS A 187 -1.40 -5.61 -9.32
N PRO A 188 -1.69 -6.85 -9.76
CA PRO A 188 -0.91 -8.01 -9.36
C PRO A 188 0.59 -7.72 -9.50
N GLY A 189 1.36 -8.02 -8.45
CA GLY A 189 2.81 -7.81 -8.41
C GLY A 189 3.24 -6.45 -7.86
N SER A 190 2.30 -5.60 -7.46
CA SER A 190 2.61 -4.46 -6.59
C SER A 190 3.09 -4.96 -5.23
N TYR A 191 3.94 -4.22 -4.51
CA TYR A 191 4.35 -4.62 -3.16
C TYR A 191 4.58 -3.38 -2.28
N SER A 192 4.76 -3.59 -0.98
CA SER A 192 5.08 -2.50 -0.04
C SER A 192 6.59 -2.28 0.02
N ALA A 193 7.03 -1.06 -0.30
CA ALA A 193 8.39 -0.60 -0.08
C ALA A 193 8.38 0.58 0.89
N GLY A 194 8.80 0.35 2.14
CA GLY A 194 8.83 1.39 3.17
C GLY A 194 7.45 1.95 3.51
N GLY A 195 6.45 1.06 3.58
CA GLY A 195 5.06 1.40 3.83
C GLY A 195 4.32 1.86 2.57
N ARG A 196 4.98 2.35 1.51
CA ARG A 196 4.27 2.74 0.29
C ARG A 196 4.00 1.52 -0.59
N LEU A 197 2.80 1.42 -1.11
CA LEU A 197 2.45 0.38 -2.07
C LEU A 197 2.79 0.87 -3.47
N LEU A 198 3.70 0.16 -4.11
CA LEU A 198 4.30 0.56 -5.36
C LEU A 198 4.30 -0.63 -6.32
N PHE A 199 4.05 -0.34 -7.59
CA PHE A 199 4.27 -1.27 -8.68
C PHE A 199 5.63 -0.96 -9.29
N PHE A 200 6.57 -1.90 -9.18
CA PHE A 200 7.86 -1.83 -9.86
C PHE A 200 7.96 -2.98 -10.84
N GLU A 201 8.11 -2.64 -12.11
CA GLU A 201 8.43 -3.61 -13.15
C GLU A 201 9.69 -4.37 -12.74
N GLY A 202 9.62 -5.71 -12.77
CA GLY A 202 10.79 -6.53 -12.50
C GLY A 202 10.89 -7.11 -11.09
N VAL A 203 10.06 -6.68 -10.12
CA VAL A 203 10.23 -7.07 -8.72
C VAL A 203 9.40 -8.31 -8.33
N CYS A 204 8.19 -8.45 -8.85
CA CYS A 204 7.27 -9.55 -8.57
C CYS A 204 6.97 -10.33 -9.86
N ASN A 205 7.97 -11.09 -10.33
CA ASN A 205 8.14 -11.42 -11.77
C ASN A 205 7.66 -12.80 -12.25
N SER A 206 6.93 -13.56 -11.44
CA SER A 206 6.53 -14.93 -11.80
C SER A 206 5.02 -15.12 -11.73
N THR A 207 4.45 -15.80 -12.74
CA THR A 207 3.03 -16.22 -12.81
C THR A 207 2.74 -17.38 -11.87
N GLU A 208 3.67 -18.33 -11.75
CA GLU A 208 3.55 -19.55 -10.94
C GLU A 208 3.16 -19.28 -9.47
N PRO A 209 3.73 -18.27 -8.77
CA PRO A 209 3.28 -17.88 -7.43
C PRO A 209 1.78 -17.58 -7.29
N TYR A 210 1.11 -17.07 -8.32
CA TYR A 210 -0.29 -16.67 -8.19
C TYR A 210 -1.23 -17.86 -8.11
N GLU A 211 -1.00 -18.88 -8.94
CA GLU A 211 -1.78 -20.12 -8.95
C GLU A 211 -1.55 -20.87 -7.63
N ILE A 212 -0.30 -20.96 -7.17
CA ILE A 212 0.03 -21.62 -5.90
C ILE A 212 -0.62 -20.87 -4.72
N VAL A 213 -0.58 -19.54 -4.69
CA VAL A 213 -1.25 -18.76 -3.62
C VAL A 213 -2.76 -18.95 -3.68
N GLN A 214 -3.34 -19.04 -4.88
CA GLN A 214 -4.76 -19.36 -5.03
C GLN A 214 -5.06 -20.72 -4.41
N GLU A 215 -4.30 -21.76 -4.72
CA GLU A 215 -4.48 -23.11 -4.16
C GLU A 215 -4.39 -23.11 -2.63
N TYR A 216 -3.36 -22.46 -2.06
CA TYR A 216 -3.25 -22.32 -0.60
C TYR A 216 -4.42 -21.57 0.02
N ALA A 217 -4.92 -20.51 -0.64
CA ALA A 217 -6.07 -19.77 -0.15
C ALA A 217 -7.32 -20.67 -0.16
N MET A 218 -7.54 -21.42 -1.25
CA MET A 218 -8.64 -22.38 -1.35
C MET A 218 -8.57 -23.46 -0.27
N GLU A 219 -7.38 -24.02 -0.03
CA GLU A 219 -7.19 -25.04 1.00
C GLU A 219 -7.45 -24.47 2.40
N TYR A 220 -6.94 -23.28 2.68
CA TYR A 220 -7.13 -22.64 3.98
C TYR A 220 -8.61 -22.35 4.26
N LEU A 221 -9.36 -21.88 3.26
CA LEU A 221 -10.78 -21.57 3.38
C LEU A 221 -11.66 -22.82 3.60
N LYS A 222 -11.17 -24.03 3.32
CA LYS A 222 -11.86 -25.30 3.61
C LYS A 222 -11.76 -25.72 5.08
N LYS A 223 -11.01 -25.01 5.91
CA LYS A 223 -10.90 -25.36 7.33
C LYS A 223 -12.28 -25.28 8.01
N PRO A 224 -12.63 -26.24 8.89
CA PRO A 224 -13.99 -26.33 9.45
C PRO A 224 -14.48 -25.05 10.12
N TYR A 225 -13.59 -24.34 10.81
CA TYR A 225 -13.92 -23.08 11.51
C TYR A 225 -14.11 -21.87 10.56
N LEU A 226 -13.84 -22.04 9.26
CA LEU A 226 -14.07 -21.03 8.22
C LEU A 226 -15.18 -21.42 7.24
N ALA A 227 -15.68 -22.66 7.33
CA ALA A 227 -16.75 -23.16 6.50
C ALA A 227 -18.08 -22.51 6.90
N ARG A 228 -18.89 -22.09 5.93
CA ARG A 228 -20.24 -21.57 6.18
C ARG A 228 -21.25 -22.16 5.21
N ASP A 229 -22.51 -22.11 5.63
CA ASP A 229 -23.66 -22.52 4.82
C ASP A 229 -23.84 -21.71 3.53
N LYS A 230 -23.22 -20.52 3.44
CA LYS A 230 -23.25 -19.62 2.29
C LYS A 230 -21.84 -19.32 1.77
N ASP A 231 -21.13 -20.35 1.32
CA ASP A 231 -19.78 -20.26 0.76
C ASP A 231 -19.67 -19.51 -0.57
N ASP A 232 -20.75 -18.90 -1.07
CA ASP A 232 -20.78 -18.16 -2.33
C ASP A 232 -20.61 -16.63 -2.16
N GLU A 233 -20.77 -16.08 -0.96
CA GLU A 233 -20.75 -14.62 -0.80
C GLU A 233 -19.32 -14.04 -0.69
N CYS A 234 -19.04 -12.97 -1.44
CA CYS A 234 -17.79 -12.20 -1.37
C CYS A 234 -17.52 -11.63 0.04
N ASP A 235 -16.49 -12.11 0.72
CA ASP A 235 -16.22 -11.74 2.12
C ASP A 235 -15.95 -10.24 2.32
N ALA A 236 -15.13 -9.63 1.45
CA ALA A 236 -14.87 -8.19 1.47
C ALA A 236 -16.14 -7.36 1.22
N CYS A 237 -17.04 -7.86 0.36
CA CYS A 237 -18.30 -7.22 0.05
C CYS A 237 -19.24 -7.27 1.27
N SER A 238 -19.39 -8.44 1.88
CA SER A 238 -20.20 -8.63 3.10
C SER A 238 -19.70 -7.75 4.25
N ILE A 239 -18.39 -7.66 4.46
CA ILE A 239 -17.81 -6.76 5.47
C ILE A 239 -18.31 -5.32 5.24
N VAL A 240 -18.12 -4.79 4.03
CA VAL A 240 -18.48 -3.40 3.72
C VAL A 240 -20.00 -3.18 3.75
N GLU A 241 -20.79 -4.15 3.31
CA GLU A 241 -22.25 -4.06 3.33
C GLU A 241 -22.79 -4.02 4.77
N THR A 242 -22.25 -4.86 5.67
CA THR A 242 -22.55 -4.79 7.10
C THR A 242 -22.19 -3.41 7.68
N LEU A 243 -21.02 -2.86 7.33
CA LEU A 243 -20.63 -1.50 7.77
C LEU A 243 -21.62 -0.43 7.26
N MET A 244 -22.09 -0.55 6.02
CA MET A 244 -23.07 0.38 5.43
C MET A 244 -24.45 0.28 6.07
N GLU A 245 -24.89 -0.94 6.40
CA GLU A 245 -26.20 -1.20 6.98
C GLU A 245 -26.30 -0.73 8.42
N LEU A 246 -25.23 -0.94 9.19
CA LEU A 246 -25.15 -0.60 10.60
C LEU A 246 -24.50 0.76 10.86
N ASN A 247 -24.07 1.46 9.80
CA ASN A 247 -23.35 2.73 9.87
C ASN A 247 -22.12 2.66 10.80
N LEU A 248 -21.32 1.61 10.64
CA LEU A 248 -20.10 1.35 11.42
C LEU A 248 -18.85 1.78 10.64
N THR A 249 -17.80 2.12 11.39
CA THR A 249 -16.48 2.47 10.89
C THR A 249 -15.43 1.42 11.28
N LEU A 250 -14.75 0.87 10.28
CA LEU A 250 -13.66 -0.10 10.46
C LEU A 250 -12.30 0.58 10.43
N SER A 251 -11.39 0.26 11.35
CA SER A 251 -10.05 0.85 11.39
C SER A 251 -8.95 -0.21 11.42
N PHE A 252 -8.02 -0.10 10.46
CA PHE A 252 -6.78 -0.88 10.42
C PHE A 252 -5.65 -0.09 11.09
N VAL A 253 -5.11 -0.61 12.20
CA VAL A 253 -4.04 0.05 12.96
C VAL A 253 -2.78 -0.78 12.91
N GLY A 254 -1.68 -0.24 12.42
CA GLY A 254 -0.46 -1.03 12.43
C GLY A 254 0.67 -0.57 11.56
N ASP A 255 1.60 -1.49 11.35
CA ASP A 255 2.79 -1.29 10.54
C ASP A 255 2.51 -1.43 9.04
N SER A 256 3.58 -1.56 8.26
CA SER A 256 3.51 -1.66 6.80
C SER A 256 2.81 -2.94 6.29
N LEU A 257 2.72 -4.02 7.07
CA LEU A 257 1.93 -5.20 6.71
C LEU A 257 0.44 -5.00 6.94
N THR A 258 0.08 -4.26 7.99
CA THR A 258 -1.31 -3.81 8.18
C THR A 258 -1.73 -2.88 7.06
N ARG A 259 -0.83 -1.99 6.62
CA ARG A 259 -1.07 -1.17 5.41
C ARG A 259 -1.24 -2.01 4.14
N GLN A 260 -0.45 -3.06 3.95
CA GLN A 260 -0.64 -4.00 2.83
C GLN A 260 -2.01 -4.69 2.88
N SER A 261 -2.42 -5.12 4.07
CA SER A 261 -3.72 -5.77 4.27
C SER A 261 -4.86 -4.79 3.93
N ASN A 262 -4.84 -3.58 4.49
CA ASN A 262 -5.84 -2.54 4.20
C ASN A 262 -5.97 -2.24 2.70
N ALA A 263 -4.84 -2.16 1.98
CA ALA A 263 -4.92 -1.97 0.53
C ALA A 263 -5.36 -3.21 -0.21
N GLY A 264 -5.09 -4.41 0.31
CA GLY A 264 -5.72 -5.64 -0.17
C GLY A 264 -7.25 -5.53 -0.16
N LEU A 265 -7.84 -4.94 0.89
CA LEU A 265 -9.27 -4.70 0.98
C LEU A 265 -9.74 -3.67 -0.07
N GLU A 266 -9.03 -2.53 -0.18
CA GLU A 266 -9.30 -1.52 -1.22
C GLU A 266 -9.31 -2.15 -2.61
N CYS A 267 -8.28 -2.93 -2.95
CA CYS A 267 -8.13 -3.54 -4.25
C CYS A 267 -9.21 -4.58 -4.53
N GLU A 268 -9.57 -5.40 -3.55
CA GLU A 268 -10.67 -6.35 -3.69
C GLU A 268 -12.00 -5.62 -3.90
N LEU A 269 -12.28 -4.54 -3.18
CA LEU A 269 -13.51 -3.76 -3.36
C LEU A 269 -13.59 -3.11 -4.75
N LEU A 270 -12.49 -2.53 -5.22
CA LEU A 270 -12.41 -1.98 -6.58
C LEU A 270 -12.61 -3.06 -7.64
N ARG A 271 -12.03 -4.24 -7.43
CA ARG A 271 -12.20 -5.42 -8.28
C ARG A 271 -13.66 -5.90 -8.33
N ARG A 272 -14.42 -5.70 -7.25
CA ARG A 272 -15.86 -6.01 -7.14
C ARG A 272 -16.77 -4.89 -7.66
N GLY A 273 -16.19 -3.81 -8.19
CA GLY A 273 -16.89 -2.69 -8.78
C GLY A 273 -17.39 -1.65 -7.77
N TYR A 274 -16.94 -1.70 -6.51
CA TYR A 274 -17.18 -0.61 -5.56
C TYR A 274 -16.36 0.61 -5.95
N MET A 275 -16.87 1.80 -5.65
CA MET A 275 -16.09 3.02 -5.76
C MET A 275 -15.37 3.26 -4.44
N VAL A 276 -14.05 3.29 -4.46
CA VAL A 276 -13.23 3.60 -3.27
C VAL A 276 -12.54 4.94 -3.48
N ARG A 277 -12.69 5.85 -2.51
CA ARG A 277 -11.99 7.14 -2.47
C ARG A 277 -11.16 7.21 -1.19
N SER A 278 -9.88 7.47 -1.33
CA SER A 278 -8.98 7.67 -0.19
C SER A 278 -8.65 9.14 -0.01
N LYS A 279 -8.64 9.63 1.23
CA LYS A 279 -8.15 10.95 1.62
C LYS A 279 -7.16 10.83 2.75
N LYS A 280 -6.01 11.50 2.63
CA LYS A 280 -5.07 11.65 3.74
C LYS A 280 -5.63 12.67 4.73
N SER A 281 -5.77 12.28 5.98
CA SER A 281 -6.13 13.18 7.08
C SER A 281 -4.87 13.80 7.68
N SER A 282 -5.01 15.02 8.19
CA SER A 282 -3.95 15.69 8.92
C SER A 282 -3.79 15.08 10.31
N VAL A 283 -2.61 14.57 10.61
CA VAL A 283 -2.22 14.18 11.96
C VAL A 283 -1.11 15.12 12.39
N THR A 284 -1.34 15.89 13.44
CA THR A 284 -0.28 16.69 14.05
C THR A 284 0.60 15.74 14.84
N LYS A 285 1.83 15.56 14.39
CA LYS A 285 2.78 14.71 15.08
C LYS A 285 3.06 15.32 16.46
N ARG A 286 2.85 14.52 17.52
CA ARG A 286 3.12 14.95 18.90
C ARG A 286 4.62 15.20 19.11
N GLU A 287 4.92 16.21 19.93
CA GLU A 287 6.30 16.53 20.30
C GLU A 287 6.96 15.34 21.00
N GLY A 288 8.24 15.12 20.71
CA GLY A 288 8.99 13.99 21.26
C GLY A 288 8.65 12.62 20.66
N CYS A 289 7.66 12.53 19.77
CA CYS A 289 7.31 11.23 19.21
C CYS A 289 8.24 10.79 18.08
N SER A 290 8.68 9.53 18.14
CA SER A 290 9.42 8.92 17.04
C SER A 290 8.48 8.57 15.88
N TRP A 291 9.03 8.29 14.69
CA TRP A 291 8.21 7.80 13.57
C TRP A 291 7.66 6.39 13.81
N ARG A 292 8.17 5.67 14.81
CA ARG A 292 7.75 4.31 15.13
C ARG A 292 6.61 4.27 16.13
N ASP A 293 6.63 5.17 17.10
CA ASP A 293 5.83 5.04 18.32
C ASP A 293 4.54 5.86 18.28
N CYS A 294 4.28 6.61 17.20
CA CYS A 294 3.03 7.35 16.98
C CYS A 294 2.45 7.09 15.61
N ILE A 295 1.22 7.55 15.43
CA ILE A 295 0.56 7.64 14.13
C ILE A 295 1.34 8.59 13.22
N GLY A 296 2.02 8.00 12.23
CA GLY A 296 2.72 8.75 11.18
C GLY A 296 1.83 9.04 9.96
N GLU A 297 0.73 8.31 9.83
CA GLU A 297 -0.18 8.39 8.69
C GLU A 297 -1.61 8.04 9.11
N TRP A 298 -2.57 8.85 8.69
CA TRP A 298 -4.00 8.54 8.79
C TRP A 298 -4.63 8.71 7.41
N MET A 299 -5.18 7.61 6.89
CA MET A 299 -5.90 7.56 5.63
C MET A 299 -7.36 7.20 5.91
N VAL A 300 -8.28 7.95 5.32
CA VAL A 300 -9.72 7.70 5.37
C VAL A 300 -10.16 7.18 4.00
N PHE A 301 -10.81 6.04 3.97
CA PHE A 301 -11.37 5.43 2.77
C PHE A 301 -12.89 5.49 2.83
N THR A 302 -13.50 6.11 1.83
CA THR A 302 -14.95 6.09 1.62
C THR A 302 -15.26 5.11 0.51
N VAL A 303 -16.01 4.07 0.84
CA VAL A 303 -16.47 3.05 -0.10
C VAL A 303 -17.93 3.33 -0.44
N THR A 304 -18.28 3.34 -1.73
CA THR A 304 -19.66 3.48 -2.19
C THR A 304 -20.10 2.20 -2.89
N ASN A 305 -21.23 1.65 -2.44
CA ASN A 305 -21.85 0.51 -3.10
C ASN A 305 -22.41 0.95 -4.46
N PRO A 306 -22.04 0.29 -5.56
CA PRO A 306 -22.40 0.71 -6.91
C PRO A 306 -23.88 0.48 -7.25
N THR A 307 -24.62 -0.29 -6.44
CA THR A 307 -26.01 -0.66 -6.71
C THR A 307 -27.00 0.22 -5.93
N ASN A 308 -26.74 0.46 -4.64
CA ASN A 308 -27.65 1.23 -3.79
C ASN A 308 -27.07 2.59 -3.34
N MET A 309 -25.85 2.92 -3.73
CA MET A 309 -25.15 4.18 -3.42
C MET A 309 -24.93 4.44 -1.92
N LYS A 310 -25.17 3.46 -1.04
CA LYS A 310 -24.79 3.56 0.37
C LYS A 310 -23.28 3.66 0.50
N THR A 311 -22.81 4.30 1.56
CA THR A 311 -21.39 4.51 1.82
C THR A 311 -20.98 3.94 3.17
N ALA A 312 -19.79 3.37 3.24
CA ALA A 312 -19.12 3.03 4.49
C ALA A 312 -17.74 3.70 4.53
N THR A 313 -17.22 3.87 5.73
CA THR A 313 -15.88 4.40 5.96
C THR A 313 -15.01 3.32 6.59
N PHE A 314 -13.78 3.20 6.11
CA PHE A 314 -12.73 2.56 6.88
C PHE A 314 -11.48 3.42 6.95
N ASN A 315 -10.74 3.32 8.06
CA ASN A 315 -9.52 4.07 8.31
C ASN A 315 -8.30 3.16 8.25
N HIS A 316 -7.17 3.75 7.89
CA HIS A 316 -5.86 3.19 8.17
C HIS A 316 -5.06 4.17 9.03
N PHE A 317 -4.59 3.69 10.17
CA PHE A 317 -3.67 4.40 11.06
C PHE A 317 -2.30 3.71 11.03
N GLY A 318 -1.34 4.35 10.37
CA GLY A 318 0.04 3.88 10.28
C GLY A 318 0.79 4.13 11.59
N MET A 319 0.91 3.09 12.41
CA MET A 319 1.57 3.09 13.72
C MET A 319 2.39 1.80 13.88
N TYR A 320 3.71 1.92 13.86
CA TYR A 320 4.61 0.77 13.78
C TYR A 320 4.73 0.05 15.14
N ARG A 321 4.74 0.80 16.22
CA ARG A 321 4.72 0.34 17.61
C ARG A 321 3.75 1.24 18.37
N PRO A 322 2.94 0.72 19.29
CA PRO A 322 2.06 1.57 20.07
C PRO A 322 2.85 2.43 21.06
N ASP A 323 2.40 3.67 21.21
CA ASP A 323 2.87 4.58 22.24
C ASP A 323 2.53 4.01 23.64
N PRO A 324 3.51 3.88 24.55
CA PRO A 324 3.25 3.49 25.94
C PRO A 324 2.19 4.34 26.68
N SER A 325 1.94 5.57 26.24
CA SER A 325 0.92 6.45 26.84
C SER A 325 -0.51 6.20 26.34
N ASN A 326 -0.68 5.46 25.22
CA ASN A 326 -1.95 5.28 24.52
C ASN A 326 -2.67 6.58 24.11
N LEU A 327 -1.98 7.72 24.07
CA LEU A 327 -2.64 8.98 23.71
C LEU A 327 -3.17 8.96 22.27
N ASP A 328 -2.38 8.49 21.28
CA ASP A 328 -2.88 8.33 19.90
C ASP A 328 -4.06 7.36 19.81
N LEU A 329 -4.06 6.32 20.65
CA LEU A 329 -5.19 5.40 20.72
C LEU A 329 -6.46 6.13 21.17
N LYS A 330 -6.39 6.86 22.29
CA LYS A 330 -7.54 7.53 22.90
C LYS A 330 -8.01 8.76 22.14
N GLU A 331 -7.09 9.55 21.60
CA GLU A 331 -7.39 10.85 20.98
C GLU A 331 -7.63 10.76 19.48
N ILE A 332 -7.12 9.73 18.80
CA ILE A 332 -7.18 9.62 17.33
C ILE A 332 -7.88 8.34 16.89
N ILE A 333 -7.48 7.17 17.39
CA ILE A 333 -8.02 5.89 16.88
C ILE A 333 -9.45 5.66 17.36
N LEU A 334 -9.68 5.65 18.68
CA LEU A 334 -10.99 5.33 19.26
C LEU A 334 -12.13 6.28 18.82
N PRO A 335 -11.93 7.61 18.73
CA PRO A 335 -13.00 8.52 18.28
C PRO A 335 -13.45 8.31 16.83
N HIS A 336 -12.70 7.54 16.06
CA HIS A 336 -12.93 7.30 14.63
C HIS A 336 -13.13 5.82 14.30
N SER A 337 -13.42 4.98 15.31
CA SER A 337 -13.52 3.53 15.12
C SER A 337 -14.66 2.94 15.91
N ASP A 338 -15.52 2.18 15.24
CA ASP A 338 -16.44 1.24 15.89
C ASP A 338 -15.83 -0.16 15.95
N ILE A 339 -14.97 -0.48 14.98
CA ILE A 339 -14.24 -1.74 14.87
C ILE A 339 -12.76 -1.43 14.69
N VAL A 340 -11.90 -2.09 15.48
CA VAL A 340 -10.44 -1.95 15.35
C VAL A 340 -9.82 -3.31 15.07
N ILE A 341 -9.05 -3.38 13.98
CA ILE A 341 -8.16 -4.50 13.68
C ILE A 341 -6.74 -3.97 13.73
N PHE A 342 -5.87 -4.63 14.48
CA PHE A 342 -4.49 -4.18 14.58
C PHE A 342 -3.47 -5.30 14.41
N ASP A 343 -2.26 -4.90 14.01
CA ASP A 343 -1.04 -5.72 14.02
C ASP A 343 0.18 -4.79 14.05
N HIS A 344 1.08 -5.03 15.00
CA HIS A 344 2.31 -4.28 15.21
C HIS A 344 3.56 -5.17 15.18
N GLY A 345 3.41 -6.45 14.82
CA GLY A 345 4.39 -7.47 15.13
C GLY A 345 5.71 -7.32 14.37
N LEU A 346 5.69 -6.84 13.12
CA LEU A 346 6.87 -6.88 12.24
C LEU A 346 8.08 -6.18 12.87
N HIS A 347 7.83 -5.05 13.51
CA HIS A 347 8.89 -4.18 14.02
C HIS A 347 9.37 -4.54 15.41
N TRP A 348 8.92 -5.63 16.02
CA TRP A 348 9.51 -6.17 17.25
C TRP A 348 10.53 -7.23 16.90
N LYS A 349 11.77 -7.08 17.38
CA LYS A 349 12.81 -8.09 17.19
C LYS A 349 12.65 -9.21 18.22
N PRO A 350 13.09 -10.43 17.94
CA PRO A 350 13.04 -11.52 18.94
C PRO A 350 13.85 -11.28 20.21
N LYS A 351 14.73 -10.28 20.27
CA LYS A 351 15.40 -9.85 21.51
C LYS A 351 14.60 -8.82 22.33
N GLU A 352 13.51 -8.32 21.78
CA GLU A 352 12.63 -7.30 22.38
C GLU A 352 11.32 -7.92 22.94
N GLN A 353 11.24 -9.24 23.11
CA GLN A 353 9.99 -9.93 23.51
C GLN A 353 9.36 -9.37 24.79
N ALA A 354 10.17 -9.12 25.82
CA ALA A 354 9.69 -8.54 27.08
C ALA A 354 9.10 -7.14 26.87
N ARG A 355 9.74 -6.31 26.04
CA ARG A 355 9.24 -4.97 25.71
C ARG A 355 7.98 -5.04 24.83
N PHE A 356 7.89 -6.02 23.94
CA PHE A 356 6.69 -6.30 23.15
C PHE A 356 5.53 -6.67 24.07
N ALA A 357 5.75 -7.60 25.01
CA ALA A 357 4.74 -8.02 25.99
C ALA A 357 4.22 -6.84 26.82
N GLU A 358 5.13 -6.01 27.36
CA GLU A 358 4.77 -4.82 28.13
C GLU A 358 3.99 -3.80 27.29
N ALA A 359 4.47 -3.50 26.08
CA ALA A 359 3.84 -2.54 25.19
C ALA A 359 2.45 -3.00 24.72
N MET A 360 2.29 -4.28 24.38
CA MET A 360 0.99 -4.83 23.99
C MET A 360 0.01 -4.89 25.15
N THR A 361 0.47 -5.26 26.36
CA THR A 361 -0.39 -5.23 27.55
C THR A 361 -0.93 -3.82 27.80
N ARG A 362 -0.06 -2.81 27.77
CA ARG A 362 -0.49 -1.41 27.92
C ARG A 362 -1.42 -0.99 26.80
N TYR A 363 -1.09 -1.31 25.55
CA TYR A 363 -1.92 -0.96 24.40
C TYR A 363 -3.34 -1.53 24.53
N LEU A 364 -3.45 -2.80 24.92
CA LEU A 364 -4.72 -3.48 25.15
C LEU A 364 -5.50 -2.91 26.34
N GLN A 365 -4.83 -2.50 27.42
CA GLN A 365 -5.48 -1.79 28.53
C GLN A 365 -6.17 -0.50 28.07
N GLY A 366 -5.67 0.14 27.02
CA GLY A 366 -6.28 1.32 26.43
C GLY A 366 -7.67 1.08 25.80
N PHE A 367 -8.04 -0.18 25.55
CA PHE A 367 -9.32 -0.57 24.99
C PHE A 367 -10.35 -1.05 26.03
N GLN A 368 -9.98 -1.27 27.29
CA GLN A 368 -10.88 -1.85 28.31
C GLN A 368 -12.20 -1.09 28.47
N ASP A 369 -12.17 0.24 28.34
CA ASP A 369 -13.34 1.11 28.46
C ASP A 369 -13.84 1.62 27.09
N ALA A 370 -13.30 1.08 26.00
CA ALA A 370 -13.66 1.51 24.66
C ALA A 370 -15.00 0.89 24.24
N ASN A 371 -15.93 1.72 23.78
CA ASN A 371 -17.22 1.26 23.26
C ASN A 371 -17.08 0.74 21.82
N LEU A 372 -16.34 -0.34 21.63
CA LEU A 372 -16.14 -0.97 20.32
C LEU A 372 -17.17 -2.07 20.05
N THR A 373 -17.63 -2.10 18.80
CA THR A 373 -18.34 -3.27 18.25
C THR A 373 -17.41 -4.48 18.17
N MET A 374 -16.13 -4.29 17.85
CA MET A 374 -15.17 -5.39 17.84
C MET A 374 -13.74 -4.88 17.96
N LEU A 375 -12.93 -5.57 18.78
CA LEU A 375 -11.48 -5.46 18.81
C LEU A 375 -10.88 -6.77 18.31
N ALA A 376 -10.03 -6.70 17.29
CA ALA A 376 -9.39 -7.87 16.71
C ALA A 376 -7.89 -7.68 16.55
N TRP A 377 -7.13 -8.74 16.83
CA TRP A 377 -5.72 -8.83 16.49
C TRP A 377 -5.56 -9.72 15.25
N ARG A 378 -5.07 -9.13 14.17
CA ARG A 378 -4.61 -9.90 13.01
C ARG A 378 -3.25 -10.48 13.34
N GLU A 379 -3.12 -11.80 13.24
CA GLU A 379 -1.83 -12.44 13.42
C GLU A 379 -0.78 -11.88 12.46
N THR A 380 0.40 -11.57 12.98
CA THR A 380 1.53 -11.15 12.16
C THR A 380 1.87 -12.25 11.15
N SER A 381 1.85 -11.91 9.86
CA SER A 381 2.22 -12.85 8.81
C SER A 381 3.64 -13.36 8.96
N ALA A 382 3.89 -14.54 8.37
CA ALA A 382 5.20 -15.14 8.29
C ALA A 382 6.22 -14.16 7.69
N GLN A 383 7.45 -14.27 8.14
CA GLN A 383 8.59 -13.58 7.56
C GLN A 383 9.53 -14.68 7.10
N HIS A 384 10.14 -14.55 5.94
CA HIS A 384 10.91 -15.62 5.31
C HIS A 384 12.40 -15.31 5.28
N ILE A 385 12.87 -14.60 6.31
CA ILE A 385 14.28 -14.29 6.45
C ILE A 385 15.01 -15.59 6.76
N ASP A 386 16.21 -15.76 6.20
CA ASP A 386 17.07 -16.91 6.50
C ASP A 386 17.66 -16.82 7.92
N SER A 387 16.79 -16.96 8.91
CA SER A 387 17.04 -16.86 10.34
C SER A 387 16.14 -17.83 11.10
N ASP A 388 16.37 -17.98 12.39
CA ASP A 388 15.55 -18.83 13.25
C ASP A 388 14.08 -18.34 13.28
N GLY A 389 13.15 -19.23 12.93
CA GLY A 389 11.71 -18.92 12.82
C GLY A 389 11.33 -17.91 11.73
N GLY A 390 12.28 -17.51 10.87
CA GLY A 390 12.06 -16.56 9.78
C GLY A 390 11.99 -15.08 10.21
N HIS A 391 12.30 -14.77 11.48
CA HIS A 391 11.97 -13.49 12.08
C HIS A 391 12.85 -12.30 11.65
N TYR A 392 12.19 -11.15 11.50
CA TYR A 392 12.78 -9.84 11.25
C TYR A 392 13.60 -9.35 12.43
N GLY A 393 14.77 -8.80 12.10
CA GLY A 393 15.71 -8.23 13.06
C GLY A 393 16.64 -9.23 13.74
N LEU A 394 16.58 -10.51 13.34
CA LEU A 394 17.67 -11.46 13.52
C LEU A 394 18.72 -11.28 12.42
N GLU A 395 19.93 -11.78 12.68
CA GLU A 395 20.96 -11.87 11.66
C GLU A 395 20.56 -12.92 10.61
N ALA A 396 20.50 -12.50 9.35
CA ALA A 396 20.14 -13.38 8.24
C ALA A 396 21.40 -14.10 7.73
N LYS A 397 21.31 -15.42 7.56
CA LYS A 397 22.37 -16.26 6.99
C LYS A 397 22.55 -16.01 5.48
N SER A 398 21.49 -15.57 4.81
CA SER A 398 21.50 -15.15 3.41
C SER A 398 20.55 -13.99 3.16
N LYS A 399 20.65 -13.38 1.97
CA LYS A 399 19.72 -12.33 1.51
C LYS A 399 18.45 -12.89 0.87
N ASN A 400 18.38 -14.22 0.71
CA ASN A 400 17.27 -14.87 0.03
C ASN A 400 16.13 -15.10 1.01
N CYS A 401 14.91 -15.14 0.48
CA CYS A 401 13.76 -15.56 1.25
C CYS A 401 13.67 -17.08 1.22
N VAL A 402 13.61 -17.71 2.38
CA VAL A 402 13.66 -19.17 2.53
C VAL A 402 12.39 -19.70 3.19
N PRO A 403 11.97 -20.94 2.89
CA PRO A 403 10.88 -21.58 3.60
C PRO A 403 11.14 -21.60 5.12
N ILE A 404 10.11 -21.38 5.93
CA ILE A 404 10.20 -21.58 7.39
C ILE A 404 10.16 -23.08 7.66
N HIS A 405 11.20 -23.59 8.32
CA HIS A 405 11.26 -25.00 8.70
C HIS A 405 10.14 -25.36 9.69
N PRO A 406 9.47 -26.52 9.53
CA PRO A 406 8.40 -26.97 10.43
C PRO A 406 8.81 -27.02 11.92
N ASP A 407 10.07 -27.37 12.20
CA ASP A 407 10.57 -27.49 13.58
C ASP A 407 10.79 -26.12 14.27
N HIS A 408 10.69 -25.02 13.52
CA HIS A 408 10.86 -23.65 13.99
C HIS A 408 9.51 -22.88 14.00
N GLN A 409 8.40 -23.62 14.02
CA GLN A 409 7.07 -23.09 13.69
C GLN A 409 6.50 -22.09 14.69
N ALA A 410 6.91 -22.08 15.96
CA ALA A 410 6.27 -21.23 16.95
C ALA A 410 6.72 -19.76 16.79
N GLY A 411 5.89 -18.94 16.14
CA GLY A 411 6.06 -17.50 16.20
C GLY A 411 5.93 -17.02 17.65
N TYR A 412 6.97 -16.37 18.19
CA TYR A 412 7.00 -15.94 19.59
C TYR A 412 5.91 -14.91 19.97
N ARG A 413 5.27 -14.29 18.98
CA ARG A 413 4.31 -13.19 19.19
C ARG A 413 2.96 -13.67 19.69
N MET A 414 2.46 -14.80 19.19
CA MET A 414 1.14 -15.33 19.56
C MET A 414 1.01 -15.58 21.07
N PRO A 415 1.89 -16.38 21.73
CA PRO A 415 1.76 -16.61 23.17
C PRO A 415 1.90 -15.32 23.98
N ILE A 416 2.71 -14.36 23.52
CA ILE A 416 2.84 -13.04 24.16
C ILE A 416 1.55 -12.22 24.02
N MET A 417 0.92 -12.22 22.85
CA MET A 417 -0.32 -11.49 22.62
C MET A 417 -1.48 -12.05 23.43
N GLN A 418 -1.59 -13.38 23.54
CA GLN A 418 -2.57 -14.02 24.41
C GLN A 418 -2.36 -13.60 25.86
N GLN A 419 -1.13 -13.70 26.37
CA GLN A 419 -0.82 -13.28 27.74
C GLN A 419 -1.05 -11.77 27.97
N ALA A 420 -0.76 -10.94 26.97
CA ALA A 420 -0.98 -9.50 27.04
C ALA A 420 -2.47 -9.16 27.11
N ALA A 421 -3.33 -9.89 26.39
CA ALA A 421 -4.78 -9.75 26.47
C ALA A 421 -5.30 -10.08 27.87
N GLU A 422 -4.88 -11.22 28.43
CA GLU A 422 -5.24 -11.63 29.79
C GLU A 422 -4.79 -10.60 30.84
N ASN A 423 -3.55 -10.12 30.74
CA ASN A 423 -3.02 -9.07 31.63
C ASN A 423 -3.74 -7.73 31.48
N ALA A 424 -4.30 -7.48 30.30
CA ALA A 424 -5.15 -6.33 30.02
C ALA A 424 -6.62 -6.60 30.36
N GLY A 425 -6.96 -7.68 31.06
CA GLY A 425 -8.34 -8.00 31.46
C GLY A 425 -9.28 -8.23 30.26
N LEU A 426 -8.74 -8.54 29.09
CA LEU A 426 -9.50 -8.90 27.90
C LEU A 426 -9.58 -10.41 27.79
N GLN A 427 -10.74 -10.91 27.36
CA GLN A 427 -10.92 -12.31 27.03
C GLN A 427 -10.41 -12.59 25.62
N TRP A 428 -9.51 -13.56 25.52
CA TRP A 428 -9.02 -14.03 24.24
C TRP A 428 -10.03 -14.96 23.58
N ARG A 429 -10.43 -14.65 22.34
CA ARG A 429 -11.28 -15.51 21.51
C ARG A 429 -10.60 -15.81 20.20
N SER A 430 -10.33 -17.07 19.90
CA SER A 430 -9.73 -17.49 18.64
C SER A 430 -10.80 -17.93 17.65
N LEU A 431 -10.71 -17.46 16.40
CA LEU A 431 -11.56 -18.01 15.32
C LEU A 431 -11.39 -19.51 15.10
N ALA A 432 -10.27 -20.10 15.55
CA ALA A 432 -10.07 -21.54 15.45
C ALA A 432 -10.81 -22.34 16.54
N GLU A 433 -11.46 -21.67 17.49
CA GLU A 433 -12.31 -22.32 18.50
C GLU A 433 -13.56 -22.92 17.82
N PRO A 434 -13.90 -24.20 18.07
CA PRO A 434 -15.02 -24.88 17.40
C PRO A 434 -16.38 -24.20 17.60
N ASP A 435 -16.56 -23.49 18.71
CA ASP A 435 -17.78 -22.84 19.13
C ASP A 435 -17.71 -21.31 19.02
N PHE A 436 -16.68 -20.76 18.36
CA PHE A 436 -16.51 -19.31 18.23
C PHE A 436 -17.80 -18.61 17.78
N SER A 437 -18.41 -19.08 16.67
CA SER A 437 -19.64 -18.47 16.13
C SER A 437 -20.91 -18.76 16.94
N ALA A 438 -20.87 -19.71 17.88
CA ALA A 438 -22.01 -20.08 18.72
C ALA A 438 -22.03 -19.32 20.05
N GLN A 439 -20.88 -18.80 20.49
CA GLN A 439 -20.79 -18.01 21.71
C GLN A 439 -21.23 -16.57 21.47
N ASP A 440 -22.04 -16.03 22.39
CA ASP A 440 -22.37 -14.60 22.37
C ASP A 440 -21.10 -13.74 22.49
N LYS A 441 -21.17 -12.53 21.92
CA LYS A 441 -20.10 -11.54 22.05
C LYS A 441 -20.01 -11.04 23.49
N GLU A 442 -18.81 -11.05 24.05
CA GLU A 442 -18.53 -10.40 25.34
C GLU A 442 -18.07 -8.96 25.16
N THR A 443 -18.30 -8.07 26.15
CA THR A 443 -17.93 -6.65 26.03
C THR A 443 -16.42 -6.44 26.04
N ASN A 444 -15.68 -7.31 26.71
CA ASN A 444 -14.24 -7.16 26.96
C ASN A 444 -13.45 -8.27 26.26
N GLU A 445 -13.76 -8.57 25.00
CA GLU A 445 -13.05 -9.58 24.23
C GLU A 445 -12.07 -8.98 23.21
N ILE A 446 -11.04 -9.76 22.90
CA ILE A 446 -10.21 -9.56 21.72
C ILE A 446 -10.28 -10.81 20.84
N VAL A 447 -10.62 -10.60 19.57
CA VAL A 447 -10.70 -11.68 18.60
C VAL A 447 -9.34 -11.86 17.92
N PHE A 448 -8.78 -13.06 18.03
CA PHE A 448 -7.61 -13.48 17.28
C PHE A 448 -8.01 -13.95 15.88
N LEU A 449 -7.42 -13.32 14.86
CA LEU A 449 -7.58 -13.68 13.45
C LEU A 449 -6.31 -14.43 12.98
N PRO A 450 -6.33 -15.77 12.92
CA PRO A 450 -5.17 -16.54 12.51
C PRO A 450 -4.80 -16.23 11.05
N PHE A 451 -3.51 -16.08 10.77
CA PHE A 451 -3.04 -15.73 9.43
C PHE A 451 -1.63 -16.24 9.13
N ARG A 452 -0.79 -16.44 10.15
CA ARG A 452 0.61 -16.81 9.96
C ARG A 452 0.74 -18.14 9.23
N ASP A 453 0.03 -19.18 9.66
CA ASP A 453 0.11 -20.52 9.08
C ASP A 453 -0.21 -20.53 7.58
N TYR A 454 -1.17 -19.71 7.15
CA TYR A 454 -1.49 -19.53 5.73
C TYR A 454 -0.30 -18.95 4.96
N THR A 455 0.43 -18.02 5.58
CA THR A 455 1.55 -17.33 4.93
C THR A 455 2.89 -18.06 5.01
N VAL A 456 3.05 -19.05 5.90
CA VAL A 456 4.27 -19.87 6.05
C VAL A 456 4.78 -20.53 4.75
N PRO A 457 3.93 -21.07 3.85
CA PRO A 457 4.44 -21.63 2.60
C PRO A 457 4.83 -20.58 1.56
N LEU A 458 4.47 -19.29 1.75
CA LEU A 458 4.49 -18.26 0.71
C LEU A 458 5.83 -17.50 0.58
N HIS A 459 6.94 -18.15 0.90
CA HIS A 459 8.29 -17.56 0.84
C HIS A 459 8.66 -16.99 -0.55
N TYR A 460 8.15 -17.60 -1.63
CA TYR A 460 8.37 -17.20 -3.01
C TYR A 460 7.57 -15.96 -3.45
N LEU A 461 6.59 -15.52 -2.64
CA LEU A 461 5.78 -14.34 -2.92
C LEU A 461 6.46 -13.05 -2.41
N HIS A 462 7.63 -13.17 -1.79
CA HIS A 462 8.43 -12.02 -1.37
C HIS A 462 9.17 -11.40 -2.56
N PRO A 463 9.25 -10.06 -2.61
CA PRO A 463 10.08 -9.33 -3.57
C PRO A 463 11.56 -9.41 -3.14
N ASN A 464 12.34 -8.36 -3.39
CA ASN A 464 13.74 -8.23 -2.95
C ASN A 464 13.91 -8.10 -1.41
N GLU A 465 12.90 -8.41 -0.62
CA GLU A 465 12.92 -8.42 0.85
C GLU A 465 11.91 -9.41 1.40
N CYS A 466 12.18 -9.99 2.58
CA CYS A 466 11.48 -11.19 3.06
C CYS A 466 10.42 -10.90 4.14
N THR A 467 9.84 -9.70 4.12
CA THR A 467 8.81 -9.28 5.07
C THR A 467 7.48 -8.93 4.39
N HIS A 468 7.47 -8.17 3.30
CA HIS A 468 6.25 -7.84 2.56
C HIS A 468 6.03 -8.74 1.37
N TYR A 469 4.78 -8.86 0.95
CA TYR A 469 4.40 -9.74 -0.13
C TYR A 469 4.12 -8.95 -1.40
N CYS A 470 4.38 -9.58 -2.54
CA CYS A 470 3.79 -9.22 -3.80
C CYS A 470 2.27 -9.37 -3.71
N HIS A 471 1.55 -8.34 -4.16
CA HIS A 471 0.11 -8.27 -4.15
C HIS A 471 -0.46 -9.28 -5.12
N THR A 472 -1.39 -10.07 -4.62
CA THR A 472 -2.27 -10.94 -5.37
C THR A 472 -3.65 -10.87 -4.71
N PRO A 473 -4.75 -10.93 -5.49
CA PRO A 473 -6.11 -10.97 -4.95
C PRO A 473 -6.30 -12.09 -3.91
N TYR A 474 -5.57 -13.19 -4.06
CA TYR A 474 -5.72 -14.39 -3.23
C TYR A 474 -5.03 -14.32 -1.87
N LEU A 475 -4.00 -13.46 -1.71
CA LEU A 475 -3.20 -13.38 -0.48
C LEU A 475 -4.05 -12.97 0.73
N TRP A 476 -5.06 -12.14 0.53
CA TRP A 476 -5.81 -11.56 1.65
C TRP A 476 -7.14 -12.28 1.92
N LEU A 477 -7.55 -13.23 1.09
CA LEU A 477 -8.83 -13.93 1.23
C LEU A 477 -9.00 -14.62 2.60
N PRO A 478 -8.00 -15.36 3.13
CA PRO A 478 -8.11 -15.92 4.49
C PRO A 478 -8.36 -14.87 5.56
N LEU A 479 -7.77 -13.68 5.43
CA LEU A 479 -7.99 -12.59 6.37
C LEU A 479 -9.40 -12.00 6.24
N TRP A 480 -9.91 -11.83 5.01
CA TRP A 480 -11.27 -11.34 4.79
C TRP A 480 -12.33 -12.32 5.29
N ARG A 481 -12.14 -13.62 5.07
CA ARG A 481 -13.03 -14.65 5.62
C ARG A 481 -13.03 -14.61 7.15
N SER A 482 -11.86 -14.61 7.77
CA SER A 482 -11.72 -14.53 9.23
C SER A 482 -12.39 -13.27 9.79
N LEU A 483 -12.10 -12.11 9.19
CA LEU A 483 -12.68 -10.84 9.62
C LEU A 483 -14.20 -10.82 9.48
N ARG A 484 -14.73 -11.32 8.36
CA ARG A 484 -16.18 -11.40 8.16
C ARG A 484 -16.84 -12.26 9.24
N ILE A 485 -16.32 -13.45 9.51
CA ILE A 485 -16.90 -14.35 10.53
C ILE A 485 -16.89 -13.67 11.91
N ALA A 486 -15.78 -13.01 12.26
CA ALA A 486 -15.67 -12.25 13.51
C ALA A 486 -16.69 -11.10 13.56
N LEU A 487 -16.84 -10.35 12.47
CA LEU A 487 -17.79 -9.25 12.36
C LEU A 487 -19.24 -9.73 12.48
N ASP A 488 -19.60 -10.80 11.76
CA ASP A 488 -20.95 -11.36 11.76
C ASP A 488 -21.36 -11.80 13.18
N ARG A 489 -20.43 -12.39 13.96
CA ARG A 489 -20.66 -12.67 15.38
C ARG A 489 -20.83 -11.38 16.18
N ALA A 490 -19.95 -10.40 15.97
CA ALA A 490 -19.94 -9.17 16.76
C ALA A 490 -21.20 -8.30 16.57
N VAL A 491 -21.88 -8.41 15.43
CA VAL A 491 -23.12 -7.67 15.11
C VAL A 491 -24.38 -8.52 15.19
N ALA A 492 -24.26 -9.82 15.48
CA ALA A 492 -25.41 -10.67 15.69
C ALA A 492 -26.25 -10.12 16.86
N PRO A 493 -27.59 -10.08 16.74
CA PRO A 493 -28.42 -9.77 17.89
C PRO A 493 -28.15 -10.79 18.99
N ALA A 494 -28.02 -10.32 20.23
CA ALA A 494 -27.85 -11.20 21.39
C ALA A 494 -28.93 -12.29 21.33
N SER A 495 -28.51 -13.55 21.41
CA SER A 495 -29.46 -14.65 21.45
C SER A 495 -30.36 -14.43 22.67
N HIS A 496 -31.64 -14.13 22.44
CA HIS A 496 -32.59 -14.06 23.54
C HIS A 496 -32.80 -15.50 24.01
N ASP A 497 -32.05 -15.91 25.03
CA ASP A 497 -32.28 -17.14 25.78
C ASP A 497 -33.75 -17.17 26.21
N ASN A 498 -34.53 -18.04 25.55
CA ASN A 498 -35.91 -18.36 25.89
C ASN A 498 -35.97 -19.43 26.97
#